data_AF-A0A7Y2L7E1-F1
#
_entry.id   AF-A0A7Y2L7E1-F1
#
_cell.length_a   1.000
_cell.length_b   1.000
_cell.length_c   1.000
_cell.angle_alpha   90.00
_cell.angle_beta   90.00
_cell.angle_gamma   90.00
#
_symmetry.space_group_name_H-M   'P 1'
#
loop_
_entity.id
_entity.type
_entity.pdbx_description
1 polymer ?
#
loop_
_entity_poly.entity_id
_entity_poly.type
_entity_poly.pdbx_seq_one_letter_code
_entity_poly.pdbx_strand_id
1 'polypeptide(L)'
;MKITGKIEIPAEILLSLKKSEDEFITELKRTAAVRYYKEKKLSLGQCALLAEMSEEEFIKYLSNFDAGIFFFDDKEELLEDIKNA
;
A
#
# COMPACT_ATOMS: atom_id res chain seq x y z
N MET A 1 13.36 6.98 11.69
CA MET A 1 14.56 6.19 11.29
C MET A 1 14.18 5.37 10.07
N LYS A 2 15.00 5.35 9.01
CA LYS A 2 14.77 4.52 7.83
C LYS A 2 15.74 3.33 7.86
N ILE A 3 15.29 2.18 7.35
CA ILE A 3 16.13 1.00 7.15
C ILE A 3 16.24 0.75 5.64
N THR A 4 17.38 0.21 5.20
CA THR A 4 17.62 -0.18 3.81
C THR A 4 18.06 -1.63 3.76
N GLY A 5 17.47 -2.42 2.88
CA GLY A 5 17.80 -3.83 2.66
C GLY A 5 17.87 -4.15 1.16
N LYS A 6 18.52 -5.27 0.81
CA LYS A 6 18.55 -5.81 -0.56
C LYS A 6 17.51 -6.92 -0.67
N ILE A 7 16.74 -6.90 -1.75
CA ILE A 7 15.77 -7.95 -2.10
C ILE A 7 16.17 -8.48 -3.47
N GLU A 8 16.30 -9.80 -3.59
CA GLU A 8 16.58 -10.45 -4.87
C GLU A 8 15.26 -10.93 -5.48
N ILE A 9 15.00 -10.54 -6.73
CA ILE A 9 13.79 -10.90 -7.47
C ILE A 9 14.23 -11.40 -8.84
N PRO A 10 13.66 -12.51 -9.36
CA PRO A 10 13.96 -12.95 -10.71
C PRO A 10 13.57 -11.89 -11.74
N ALA A 11 14.51 -11.47 -12.59
CA ALA A 11 14.28 -10.42 -13.58
C ALA A 11 13.14 -10.75 -14.57
N GLU A 12 12.91 -12.03 -14.84
CA GLU A 12 11.79 -12.51 -15.66
C GLU A 12 10.41 -12.08 -15.15
N ILE A 13 10.26 -11.87 -13.84
CA ILE A 13 9.02 -11.40 -13.23
C ILE A 13 8.77 -9.94 -13.64
N LEU A 14 9.78 -9.08 -13.54
CA LEU A 14 9.68 -7.68 -13.94
C LEU A 14 9.43 -7.55 -15.45
N LEU A 15 10.08 -8.38 -16.26
CA LEU A 15 9.85 -8.47 -17.71
C LEU A 15 8.41 -8.88 -18.03
N SER A 16 7.88 -9.90 -17.35
CA SER A 16 6.51 -10.38 -17.53
C SER A 16 5.48 -9.32 -17.11
N LEU A 17 5.77 -8.57 -16.03
CA LEU A 17 4.93 -7.48 -15.53
C LEU A 17 5.08 -6.19 -16.35
N LYS A 18 6.10 -6.09 -17.21
CA LYS A 18 6.50 -4.87 -17.94
C LYS A 18 6.70 -3.68 -17.00
N LYS A 19 7.38 -3.92 -15.87
CA LYS A 19 7.67 -2.90 -14.85
C LYS A 19 9.16 -2.70 -14.69
N SER A 20 9.55 -1.47 -14.39
CA SER A 20 10.86 -1.13 -13.86
C SER A 20 10.99 -1.60 -12.40
N GLU A 21 12.24 -1.65 -11.91
CA GLU A 21 12.54 -1.96 -10.52
C GLU A 21 11.86 -0.99 -9.54
N ASP A 22 11.91 0.32 -9.84
CA ASP A 22 11.32 1.36 -9.00
C ASP A 22 9.79 1.25 -8.92
N GLU A 23 9.13 0.96 -10.04
CA GLU A 23 7.68 0.72 -10.07
C GLU A 23 7.31 -0.50 -9.23
N PHE A 24 8.08 -1.59 -9.36
CA PHE A 24 7.85 -2.81 -8.60
C PHE A 24 8.06 -2.61 -7.09
N ILE A 25 9.14 -1.95 -6.68
CA ILE A 25 9.45 -1.65 -5.27
C ILE A 25 8.40 -0.72 -4.67
N THR A 26 7.95 0.28 -5.43
CA THR A 26 6.87 1.18 -5.01
C THR A 26 5.57 0.42 -4.80
N GLU A 27 5.22 -0.49 -5.71
CA GLU A 27 4.03 -1.34 -5.58
C GLU A 27 4.13 -2.31 -4.40
N LEU A 28 5.30 -2.89 -4.14
CA LEU A 28 5.53 -3.78 -3.00
C LEU A 28 5.28 -3.06 -1.68
N LYS A 29 5.81 -1.84 -1.53
CA LYS A 29 5.58 -0.96 -0.37
C LYS A 29 4.10 -0.66 -0.16
N ARG A 30 3.41 -0.24 -1.23
CA ARG A 30 1.98 0.10 -1.19
C ARG A 30 1.11 -1.11 -0.87
N THR A 31 1.40 -2.26 -1.47
CA THR A 31 0.69 -3.52 -1.21
C THR A 31 0.85 -3.95 0.25
N ALA A 32 2.07 -3.84 0.80
CA ALA A 32 2.31 -4.12 2.22
C ALA A 32 1.55 -3.15 3.13
N ALA A 33 1.52 -1.85 2.81
CA ALA A 33 0.77 -0.85 3.55
C ALA A 33 -0.73 -1.16 3.58
N VAL A 34 -1.34 -1.48 2.43
CA VAL A 34 -2.75 -1.86 2.35
C VAL A 34 -3.04 -3.12 3.19
N ARG A 35 -2.16 -4.13 3.10
CA ARG A 35 -2.30 -5.35 3.91
C ARG A 35 -2.27 -5.04 5.41
N TYR A 36 -1.32 -4.25 5.88
CA TYR A 36 -1.18 -3.96 7.31
C TYR A 36 -2.27 -3.03 7.86
N TYR A 37 -2.79 -2.13 7.02
CA TYR A 37 -3.98 -1.34 7.35
C TYR A 37 -5.19 -2.26 7.56
N LYS A 38 -5.46 -3.18 6.61
CA LYS A 38 -6.54 -4.19 6.74
C LYS A 38 -6.41 -5.08 7.95
N GLU A 39 -5.19 -5.52 8.27
CA GLU A 39 -4.92 -6.35 9.44
C GLU A 39 -4.97 -5.55 10.77
N LYS A 40 -5.31 -4.24 10.73
CA LYS A 40 -5.29 -3.30 11.86
C LYS A 40 -3.97 -3.32 12.65
N LYS A 41 -2.84 -3.58 11.95
CA LYS A 41 -1.50 -3.69 12.55
C LYS A 41 -0.71 -2.38 12.54
N LEU A 42 -1.03 -1.48 11.62
CA LEU A 42 -0.42 -0.16 11.48
C LEU A 42 -1.54 0.88 11.37
N SER A 43 -1.31 2.07 11.91
CA SER A 43 -2.24 3.20 11.76
C SER A 43 -2.26 3.72 10.31
N LEU A 44 -3.26 4.54 9.97
CA LEU A 44 -3.36 5.22 8.67
C LEU A 44 -2.06 5.97 8.33
N GLY A 45 -1.58 6.83 9.24
CA GLY A 45 -0.34 7.58 9.04
C GLY A 45 0.91 6.71 8.88
N GLN A 46 1.00 5.58 9.61
CA GLN A 46 2.10 4.63 9.43
C GLN A 46 2.03 3.93 8.06
N CYS A 47 0.84 3.61 7.58
CA CYS A 47 0.64 3.02 6.27
C CYS A 47 0.94 4.01 5.14
N ALA A 48 0.54 5.26 5.28
CA ALA A 48 0.87 6.33 4.34
C ALA A 48 2.40 6.54 4.24
N LEU A 49 3.10 6.54 5.39
CA LEU A 49 4.56 6.60 5.44
C LEU A 49 5.23 5.40 4.74
N LEU A 50 4.72 4.18 4.96
CA LEU A 50 5.22 2.97 4.28
C LEU A 50 4.96 3.00 2.77
N ALA A 51 3.80 3.53 2.37
CA ALA A 51 3.37 3.68 0.98
C ALA A 51 4.06 4.87 0.25
N GLU A 52 4.85 5.66 0.99
CA GLU A 52 5.55 6.86 0.52
C GLU A 52 4.61 7.89 -0.13
N MET A 53 3.50 8.15 0.54
CA MET A 53 2.49 9.14 0.11
C MET A 53 1.91 9.85 1.34
N SER A 54 1.18 10.93 1.12
CA SER A 54 0.41 11.59 2.19
C SER A 54 -0.75 10.70 2.67
N GLU A 55 -1.29 11.00 3.86
CA GLU A 55 -2.47 10.29 4.38
C GLU A 55 -3.68 10.42 3.43
N GLU A 56 -3.88 11.61 2.85
CA GLU A 56 -4.94 11.86 1.86
C GLU A 56 -4.75 11.01 0.59
N GLU A 57 -3.52 10.92 0.07
CA GLU A 57 -3.20 10.08 -1.08
C GLU A 57 -3.40 8.60 -0.75
N PHE A 58 -3.07 8.17 0.48
CA PHE A 58 -3.26 6.79 0.91
C PHE A 58 -4.74 6.43 1.03
N ILE A 59 -5.58 7.31 1.55
CA ILE A 59 -7.04 7.13 1.57
C ILE A 59 -7.60 6.95 0.15
N LYS A 60 -7.18 7.82 -0.78
CA LYS A 60 -7.57 7.70 -2.20
C LYS A 60 -7.06 6.38 -2.80
N TYR A 61 -5.85 5.97 -2.43
CA TYR A 61 -5.27 4.72 -2.88
C TYR A 61 -6.05 3.50 -2.39
N LEU A 62 -6.45 3.47 -1.11
CA LEU A 62 -7.29 2.41 -0.52
C LEU A 62 -8.61 2.25 -1.27
N SER A 63 -9.24 3.36 -1.63
CA SER A 63 -10.51 3.40 -2.38
C SER A 63 -10.40 2.76 -3.77
N ASN A 64 -9.24 2.85 -4.41
CA ASN A 64 -8.97 2.23 -5.72
C ASN A 64 -8.51 0.76 -5.60
N PHE A 65 -7.99 0.36 -4.44
CA PHE A 65 -7.46 -0.99 -4.20
C PHE A 65 -8.56 -2.03 -3.84
N ASP A 66 -9.74 -1.57 -3.44
CA ASP A 66 -10.92 -2.40 -3.08
C ASP A 66 -11.60 -3.08 -4.30
N ALA A 67 -11.02 -3.00 -5.50
CA ALA A 67 -11.64 -3.48 -6.74
C ALA A 67 -11.44 -4.99 -7.06
N GLY A 68 -11.10 -5.84 -6.07
CA GLY A 68 -11.40 -7.28 -6.20
C GLY A 68 -10.43 -8.31 -5.64
N ILE A 69 -9.22 -7.96 -5.18
CA ILE A 69 -8.28 -8.94 -4.59
C ILE A 69 -8.20 -8.82 -3.06
N PHE A 70 -8.45 -7.64 -2.52
CA PHE A 70 -8.54 -7.43 -1.09
C PHE A 70 -9.84 -6.70 -0.78
N PHE A 71 -10.90 -7.44 -0.48
CA PHE A 71 -12.12 -6.87 0.09
C PHE A 71 -11.79 -6.17 1.42
N PHE A 72 -12.30 -4.96 1.64
CA PHE A 72 -12.38 -4.38 2.98
C PHE A 72 -13.69 -4.84 3.63
N ASP A 73 -13.59 -5.65 4.69
CA ASP A 73 -14.76 -6.09 5.47
C ASP A 73 -15.38 -4.92 6.24
N ASP A 74 -14.58 -3.91 6.59
CA ASP A 74 -14.97 -2.77 7.43
C ASP A 74 -14.93 -1.46 6.64
N LYS A 75 -15.96 -1.23 5.81
CA LYS A 75 -16.09 -0.02 5.00
C LYS A 75 -16.40 1.24 5.82
N GLU A 76 -16.94 1.06 7.02
CA GLU A 76 -17.37 2.16 7.90
C GLU A 76 -16.15 2.85 8.53
N GLU A 77 -15.17 2.07 9.01
CA GLU A 77 -13.90 2.59 9.52
C GLU A 77 -13.12 3.38 8.45
N LEU A 78 -13.05 2.85 7.21
CA LEU A 78 -12.44 3.57 6.09
C LEU A 78 -13.12 4.93 5.90
N LEU A 79 -14.46 4.97 5.88
CA LEU A 79 -15.23 6.20 5.70
C LEU A 79 -15.04 7.21 6.83
N GLU A 80 -14.81 6.75 8.07
CA GLU A 80 -14.45 7.62 9.19
C GLU A 80 -13.05 8.22 9.02
N ASP A 81 -12.07 7.43 8.61
CA ASP A 81 -10.72 7.92 8.31
C ASP A 81 -10.74 8.97 7.19
N ILE A 82 -11.57 8.78 6.14
CA ILE A 82 -11.75 9.79 5.08
C ILE A 82 -12.27 11.12 5.64
N LYS A 83 -13.16 11.10 6.65
CA LYS A 83 -13.74 12.31 7.22
C LYS A 83 -12.78 13.08 8.12
N ASN A 84 -11.80 12.39 8.71
CA ASN A 84 -10.89 12.93 9.70
C ASN A 84 -9.54 13.41 9.12
N ALA A 85 -9.25 13.08 7.86
CA ALA A 85 -8.08 13.54 7.11
C ALA A 85 -8.32 14.91 6.43
#